data_AF-A0A931USE8-F1
#
_entry.id   AF-A0A931USE8-F1
#
_cell.length_a   1.000
_cell.length_b   1.000
_cell.length_c   1.000
_cell.angle_alpha   90.00
_cell.angle_beta   90.00
_cell.angle_gamma   90.00
#
_symmetry.space_group_name_H-M   'P 1'
#
loop_
_entity.id
_entity.type
_entity.pdbx_description
1 polymer ?
#
loop_
_entity_poly.entity_id
_entity_poly.type
_entity_poly.pdbx_seq_one_letter_code
_entity_poly.pdbx_strand_id
1 'polypeptide(L)'
;MTRFLAIAALSVFALSGCLLSGCTVASGDVDDETTDDLESEPEEDGREAEGASVGIDCSVKRTDTGYRSGKSFTITVVNADGKPVEIATASMYARMQRAAARDGVSIRVVSGFRTMAQQKYLYNCYITKSCNGGNLAARPGYSNHQSGHALDLNSSSGGVYNWLAKHADEYGFKRTVPSEPWHWEYWGGMVSGGCSTTAAPPPSSGCWSSTLGRQVPLNTCVQSKFDRKWYQCLPGNDWEIRWNVPAACVSEHPL
;
A
#
# COMPACT_ATOMS: atom_id res chain seq x y z
N MET A 1 21.57 -23.17 -20.56
CA MET A 1 22.04 -22.38 -19.41
C MET A 1 22.51 -21.04 -19.96
N THR A 2 21.64 -20.03 -19.95
CA THR A 2 21.98 -18.71 -20.50
C THR A 2 21.61 -17.67 -19.47
N ARG A 3 22.63 -17.07 -18.86
CA ARG A 3 22.54 -16.07 -17.81
C ARG A 3 22.05 -14.76 -18.43
N PHE A 4 20.99 -14.16 -17.90
CA PHE A 4 20.60 -12.78 -18.20
C PHE A 4 20.95 -11.90 -17.00
N LEU A 5 21.87 -10.97 -17.23
CA LEU A 5 22.22 -9.86 -16.33
C LEU A 5 21.06 -8.85 -16.33
N ALA A 6 20.62 -8.46 -15.14
CA ALA A 6 19.76 -7.31 -14.93
C ALA A 6 20.61 -6.03 -14.98
N ILE A 7 20.19 -5.05 -15.78
CA ILE A 7 20.79 -3.70 -15.80
C ILE A 7 19.87 -2.76 -15.03
N ALA A 8 20.39 -2.23 -13.92
CA ALA A 8 19.78 -1.17 -13.14
C ALA A 8 19.89 0.17 -13.89
N ALA A 9 18.80 0.92 -13.96
CA ALA A 9 18.81 2.29 -14.46
C ALA A 9 19.26 3.24 -13.34
N LEU A 10 20.48 3.77 -13.42
CA LEU A 10 20.92 4.95 -12.66
C LEU A 10 20.46 6.21 -13.40
N SER A 11 19.77 7.10 -12.69
CA SER A 11 19.44 8.44 -13.16
C SER A 11 20.65 9.37 -13.02
N VAL A 12 21.02 10.01 -14.13
CA VAL A 12 22.08 11.02 -14.22
C VAL A 12 21.53 12.37 -13.75
N PHE A 13 22.11 12.94 -12.70
CA PHE A 13 21.94 14.36 -12.35
C PHE A 13 22.87 15.20 -13.22
N ALA A 14 22.30 16.16 -13.95
CA ALA A 14 23.04 17.18 -14.66
C ALA A 14 23.52 18.26 -13.67
N LEU A 15 24.84 18.42 -13.51
CA LEU A 15 25.43 19.63 -12.94
C LEU A 15 25.55 20.69 -14.03
N SER A 16 24.88 21.83 -13.84
CA SER A 16 25.15 23.04 -14.62
C SER A 16 26.20 23.86 -13.89
N GLY A 17 27.38 23.97 -14.50
CA GLY A 17 28.47 24.81 -14.02
C GLY A 17 28.18 26.29 -14.27
N CYS A 18 28.61 27.12 -13.33
CA CYS A 18 28.81 28.55 -13.51
C CYS A 18 30.25 28.85 -13.10
N LEU A 19 31.10 29.17 -14.07
CA LEU A 19 32.43 29.74 -13.87
C LEU A 19 32.34 31.22 -14.25
N LEU A 20 32.89 32.12 -13.44
CA LEU A 20 34.07 32.95 -13.80
C LEU A 20 34.34 34.07 -12.77
N SER A 21 35.57 34.03 -12.27
CA SER A 21 36.54 35.12 -12.04
C SER A 21 36.26 36.29 -11.08
N GLY A 22 37.23 36.47 -10.15
CA GLY A 22 37.61 37.78 -9.62
C GLY A 22 38.41 37.71 -8.32
N CYS A 23 39.75 37.64 -8.41
CA CYS A 23 40.70 37.79 -7.29
C CYS A 23 40.79 39.25 -6.82
N THR A 24 40.86 39.51 -5.51
CA THR A 24 41.79 40.49 -4.89
C THR A 24 42.05 40.13 -3.42
N VAL A 25 43.32 40.11 -3.03
CA VAL A 25 43.84 39.98 -1.66
C VAL A 25 43.96 41.35 -0.99
N ALA A 26 43.68 41.45 0.31
CA ALA A 26 44.34 42.39 1.23
C ALA A 26 44.10 41.99 2.69
N SER A 27 45.16 42.17 3.45
CA SER A 27 45.50 41.66 4.78
C SER A 27 44.80 42.35 5.96
N GLY A 28 44.85 41.71 7.13
CA GLY A 28 44.58 42.32 8.43
C GLY A 28 44.52 41.29 9.55
N ASP A 29 45.64 41.09 10.24
CA ASP A 29 45.73 40.37 11.51
C ASP A 29 45.13 41.21 12.66
N VAL A 30 44.63 40.54 13.72
CA VAL A 30 44.92 40.75 15.16
C VAL A 30 43.81 40.12 16.02
N ASP A 31 44.27 39.30 16.97
CA ASP A 31 43.57 38.57 18.03
C ASP A 31 42.84 39.50 19.03
N ASP A 32 41.71 39.07 19.61
CA ASP A 32 41.47 39.23 21.07
C ASP A 32 40.24 38.48 21.64
N GLU A 33 40.47 37.95 22.84
CA GLU A 33 39.61 37.52 23.95
C GLU A 33 38.27 36.76 23.82
N THR A 34 38.32 35.60 24.49
CA THR A 34 37.30 34.86 25.23
C THR A 34 36.24 35.70 25.96
N THR A 35 34.97 35.31 25.78
CA THR A 35 33.98 35.26 26.86
C THR A 35 33.13 34.01 26.73
N ASP A 36 33.22 33.14 27.74
CA ASP A 36 32.20 32.15 28.09
C ASP A 36 30.89 32.87 28.36
N ASP A 37 29.81 32.47 27.69
CA ASP A 37 28.46 32.61 28.22
C ASP A 37 27.65 31.38 27.82
N LEU A 38 27.40 30.57 28.85
CA LEU A 38 26.50 29.43 28.88
C LEU A 38 25.04 29.93 28.96
N GLU A 39 24.13 29.06 28.53
CA GLU A 39 22.65 29.17 28.61
C GLU A 39 22.03 30.00 27.47
N SER A 40 21.12 29.47 26.64
CA SER A 40 20.20 28.36 26.78
C SER A 40 19.76 27.91 25.38
N GLU A 41 19.88 26.62 25.10
CA GLU A 41 19.30 26.06 23.87
C GLU A 41 17.77 26.10 24.00
N PRO A 42 17.03 26.61 23.01
CA PRO A 42 15.62 26.26 22.94
C PRO A 42 15.55 24.78 22.58
N GLU A 43 15.13 23.96 23.54
CA GLU A 43 14.58 22.63 23.26
C GLU A 43 13.36 22.82 22.33
N GLU A 44 13.59 22.85 21.01
CA GLU A 44 12.54 22.57 20.04
C GLU A 44 12.24 21.08 20.12
N ASP A 45 11.40 20.76 21.11
CA ASP A 45 10.24 19.89 21.00
C ASP A 45 10.35 18.94 19.81
N GLY A 46 10.76 17.72 20.13
CA GLY A 46 10.73 16.60 19.23
C GLY A 46 9.36 16.53 18.58
N ARG A 47 9.29 16.99 17.32
CA ARG A 47 8.22 16.63 16.41
C ARG A 47 8.28 15.12 16.28
N GLU A 48 7.51 14.46 17.15
CA GLU A 48 6.83 13.21 16.90
C GLU A 48 6.55 13.15 15.40
N ALA A 49 7.18 12.18 14.74
CA ALA A 49 7.08 12.01 13.30
C ALA A 49 5.61 12.09 12.88
N GLU A 50 5.21 13.23 12.28
CA GLU A 50 3.89 13.36 11.70
C GLU A 50 3.73 12.19 10.73
N GLY A 51 2.76 11.34 11.06
CA GLY A 51 2.60 10.03 10.45
C GLY A 51 2.63 10.14 8.94
N ALA A 52 3.47 9.30 8.31
CA ALA A 52 3.56 9.14 6.86
C ALA A 52 2.15 9.28 6.25
N SER A 53 1.94 10.40 5.57
CA SER A 53 0.63 10.77 5.04
C SER A 53 0.16 9.63 4.15
N VAL A 54 -0.93 8.98 4.57
CA VAL A 54 -1.57 7.94 3.78
C VAL A 54 -1.97 8.59 2.47
N GLY A 55 -1.42 8.13 1.34
CA GLY A 55 -1.56 8.79 0.05
C GLY A 55 -2.96 8.68 -0.56
N ILE A 56 -4.01 8.44 0.23
CA ILE A 56 -5.37 8.21 -0.25
C ILE A 56 -6.24 9.43 -0.05
N ASP A 57 -6.74 9.96 -1.16
CA ASP A 57 -7.75 11.00 -1.20
C ASP A 57 -9.11 10.40 -1.58
N CYS A 58 -9.97 10.29 -0.56
CA CYS A 58 -11.33 9.80 -0.67
C CYS A 58 -12.35 10.89 -1.02
N SER A 59 -11.95 12.16 -1.04
CA SER A 59 -12.85 13.30 -1.30
C SER A 59 -13.17 13.41 -2.79
N VAL A 60 -12.22 13.03 -3.65
CA VAL A 60 -12.41 12.98 -5.09
C VAL A 60 -12.78 11.56 -5.52
N LYS A 61 -14.09 11.32 -5.66
CA LYS A 61 -14.64 10.08 -6.22
C LYS A 61 -15.09 10.33 -7.65
N ARG A 62 -14.80 9.40 -8.55
CA ARG A 62 -15.36 9.40 -9.90
C ARG A 62 -15.81 8.01 -10.32
N THR A 63 -16.87 7.99 -11.12
CA THR A 63 -17.32 6.77 -11.79
C THR A 63 -16.55 6.57 -13.09
N ASP A 64 -16.24 5.32 -13.43
CA ASP A 64 -15.61 4.92 -14.68
C ASP A 64 -16.22 3.57 -15.15
N THR A 65 -15.72 3.05 -16.27
CA THR A 65 -16.05 1.72 -16.80
C THR A 65 -14.92 0.75 -16.52
N GLY A 66 -15.15 -0.18 -15.60
CA GLY A 66 -14.29 -1.32 -15.35
C GLY A 66 -14.59 -2.48 -16.31
N TYR A 67 -13.67 -3.43 -16.40
CA TYR A 67 -13.82 -4.64 -17.22
C TYR A 67 -13.37 -5.90 -16.45
N ARG A 68 -14.17 -6.96 -16.53
CA ARG A 68 -13.85 -8.30 -16.03
C ARG A 68 -14.22 -9.33 -17.09
N SER A 69 -13.25 -10.12 -17.53
CA SER A 69 -13.45 -11.15 -18.56
C SER A 69 -14.17 -10.63 -19.81
N GLY A 70 -13.79 -9.44 -20.28
CA GLY A 70 -14.37 -8.77 -21.44
C GLY A 70 -15.69 -8.04 -21.18
N LYS A 71 -16.35 -8.23 -20.03
CA LYS A 71 -17.62 -7.57 -19.69
C LYS A 71 -17.38 -6.26 -18.95
N SER A 72 -18.02 -5.19 -19.40
CA SER A 72 -17.96 -3.88 -18.74
C SER A 72 -18.86 -3.83 -17.51
N PHE A 73 -18.46 -3.07 -16.51
CA PHE A 73 -19.28 -2.74 -15.35
C PHE A 73 -18.93 -1.33 -14.83
N THR A 74 -19.83 -0.73 -14.07
CA THR A 74 -19.60 0.56 -13.43
C THR A 74 -18.65 0.40 -12.24
N ILE A 75 -17.60 1.20 -12.19
CA ILE A 75 -16.62 1.19 -11.09
C ILE A 75 -16.51 2.59 -10.49
N THR A 76 -16.31 2.68 -9.18
CA THR A 76 -15.97 3.94 -8.50
C THR A 76 -14.50 3.91 -8.13
N VAL A 77 -13.76 4.93 -8.57
CA VAL A 77 -12.34 5.08 -8.26
C VAL A 77 -12.09 6.35 -7.44
N VAL A 78 -11.07 6.27 -6.61
CA VAL A 78 -10.49 7.35 -5.80
C VAL A 78 -9.01 7.50 -6.15
N ASN A 79 -8.33 8.48 -5.57
CA ASN A 79 -6.89 8.63 -5.75
C ASN A 79 -6.12 7.97 -4.59
N ALA A 80 -5.14 7.13 -4.92
CA ALA A 80 -4.14 6.59 -4.01
C ALA A 80 -2.74 6.81 -4.61
N ASP A 81 -1.87 7.52 -3.92
CA ASP A 81 -0.55 7.97 -4.39
C ASP A 81 -0.60 8.70 -5.75
N GLY A 82 -1.67 9.46 -5.97
CA GLY A 82 -1.94 10.16 -7.25
C GLY A 82 -2.34 9.24 -8.40
N LYS A 83 -2.66 7.97 -8.13
CA LYS A 83 -3.14 6.98 -9.11
C LYS A 83 -4.62 6.68 -8.87
N PRO A 84 -5.43 6.49 -9.92
CA PRO A 84 -6.80 6.04 -9.75
C PRO A 84 -6.80 4.59 -9.22
N VAL A 85 -7.55 4.32 -8.17
CA VAL A 85 -7.71 2.98 -7.58
C VAL A 85 -9.18 2.76 -7.24
N GLU A 86 -9.68 1.54 -7.43
CA GLU A 86 -11.04 1.17 -7.04
C GLU A 86 -11.26 1.39 -5.53
N ILE A 87 -12.42 1.90 -5.15
CA ILE A 87 -12.67 2.42 -3.79
C ILE A 87 -12.45 1.38 -2.67
N ALA A 88 -12.83 0.11 -2.85
CA ALA A 88 -12.60 -0.93 -1.86
C ALA A 88 -11.12 -1.35 -1.81
N THR A 89 -10.49 -1.48 -2.97
CA THR A 89 -9.06 -1.79 -3.11
C THR A 89 -8.21 -0.69 -2.49
N ALA A 90 -8.55 0.59 -2.72
CA ALA A 90 -7.91 1.74 -2.10
C ALA A 90 -8.04 1.68 -0.57
N SER A 91 -9.24 1.39 -0.06
CA SER A 91 -9.48 1.28 1.38
C SER A 91 -8.57 0.26 2.06
N MET A 92 -8.41 -0.92 1.44
CA MET A 92 -7.53 -1.96 1.97
C MET A 92 -6.05 -1.64 1.76
N TYR A 93 -5.70 -1.01 0.63
CA TYR A 93 -4.36 -0.50 0.38
C TYR A 93 -3.93 0.52 1.44
N ALA A 94 -4.79 1.47 1.84
CA ALA A 94 -4.48 2.44 2.90
C ALA A 94 -4.14 1.78 4.24
N ARG A 95 -4.75 0.63 4.54
CA ARG A 95 -4.51 -0.12 5.77
C ARG A 95 -3.17 -0.84 5.69
N MET A 96 -2.90 -1.48 4.55
CA MET A 96 -1.63 -2.14 4.25
C MET A 96 -0.46 -1.15 4.27
N GLN A 97 -0.61 -0.01 3.59
CA GLN A 97 0.39 1.07 3.51
C GLN A 97 0.76 1.60 4.89
N ARG A 98 -0.23 1.81 5.78
CA ARG A 98 0.02 2.26 7.16
C ARG A 98 0.74 1.24 8.02
N ALA A 99 0.41 -0.04 7.85
CA ALA A 99 1.08 -1.09 8.60
C ALA A 99 2.54 -1.21 8.18
N ALA A 100 2.80 -1.18 6.87
CA ALA A 100 4.16 -1.13 6.36
C ALA A 100 4.93 0.08 6.89
N ALA A 101 4.30 1.26 6.93
CA ALA A 101 4.92 2.46 7.46
C ALA A 101 5.31 2.33 8.95
N ARG A 102 4.50 1.65 9.77
CA ARG A 102 4.84 1.35 11.18
C ARG A 102 6.05 0.42 11.32
N ASP A 103 6.27 -0.43 10.32
CA ASP A 103 7.43 -1.32 10.25
C ASP A 103 8.63 -0.68 9.51
N GLY A 104 8.57 0.64 9.25
CA GLY A 104 9.63 1.38 8.55
C GLY A 104 9.69 1.14 7.03
N VAL A 105 8.65 0.56 6.44
CA VAL A 105 8.57 0.21 5.01
C VAL A 105 7.61 1.15 4.26
N SER A 106 8.11 1.85 3.25
CA SER A 106 7.29 2.77 2.43
C SER A 106 6.77 2.10 1.16
N ILE A 107 5.46 1.79 1.16
CA ILE A 107 4.75 1.23 0.01
C ILE A 107 4.03 2.34 -0.74
N ARG A 108 4.11 2.32 -2.08
CA ARG A 108 3.47 3.30 -2.98
C ARG A 108 2.83 2.61 -4.18
N VAL A 109 1.68 3.12 -4.63
CA VAL A 109 1.06 2.73 -5.89
C VAL A 109 1.82 3.34 -7.05
N VAL A 110 2.35 2.48 -7.92
CA VAL A 110 2.97 2.84 -9.20
C VAL A 110 1.91 2.87 -10.31
N SER A 111 1.02 1.88 -10.31
CA SER A 111 -0.13 1.77 -11.23
C SER A 111 -1.35 1.21 -10.51
N GLY A 112 -2.52 1.79 -10.75
CA GLY A 112 -3.79 1.32 -10.20
C GLY A 112 -4.77 0.90 -11.29
N PHE A 113 -6.00 1.40 -11.22
CA PHE A 113 -7.01 1.21 -12.24
C PHE A 113 -6.54 1.73 -13.61
N ARG A 114 -6.76 0.92 -14.66
CA ARG A 114 -6.49 1.30 -16.05
C ARG A 114 -7.79 1.34 -16.85
N THR A 115 -7.96 2.39 -17.64
CA THR A 115 -9.08 2.48 -18.58
C THR A 115 -8.87 1.55 -19.78
N MET A 116 -9.92 1.33 -20.57
CA MET A 116 -9.83 0.60 -21.84
C MET A 116 -8.79 1.22 -22.79
N ALA A 117 -8.72 2.55 -22.88
CA ALA A 117 -7.77 3.24 -23.75
C ALA A 117 -6.31 3.00 -23.30
N GLN A 118 -6.04 3.10 -22.01
CA GLN A 118 -4.71 2.82 -21.45
C GLN A 118 -4.30 1.36 -21.69
N GLN A 119 -5.21 0.40 -21.47
CA GLN A 119 -4.88 -1.00 -21.71
C GLN A 119 -4.68 -1.30 -23.21
N LYS A 120 -5.44 -0.67 -24.11
CA LYS A 120 -5.22 -0.76 -25.57
C LYS A 120 -3.82 -0.28 -25.95
N TYR A 121 -3.38 0.85 -25.41
CA TYR A 121 -2.04 1.38 -25.64
C TYR A 121 -0.96 0.38 -25.19
N LEU A 122 -1.04 -0.14 -23.96
CA LEU A 122 -0.08 -1.11 -23.43
C LEU A 122 -0.06 -2.42 -24.21
N TYR A 123 -1.24 -2.94 -24.58
CA TYR A 123 -1.34 -4.13 -25.41
C TYR A 123 -0.73 -3.91 -26.80
N ASN A 124 -0.92 -2.72 -27.38
CA ASN A 124 -0.30 -2.40 -28.65
C ASN A 124 1.24 -2.37 -28.52
N CYS A 125 1.78 -1.72 -27.48
CA CYS A 125 3.22 -1.76 -27.18
C CYS A 125 3.75 -3.20 -27.06
N TYR A 126 2.99 -4.09 -26.41
CA TYR A 126 3.37 -5.49 -26.25
C TYR A 126 3.48 -6.23 -27.58
N ILE A 127 2.46 -6.13 -28.44
CA ILE A 127 2.39 -6.88 -29.70
C ILE A 127 3.33 -6.32 -30.77
N THR A 128 3.54 -5.01 -30.80
CA THR A 128 4.43 -4.35 -31.79
C THR A 128 5.87 -4.23 -31.30
N LYS A 129 6.11 -4.39 -29.99
CA LYS A 129 7.39 -4.11 -29.33
C LYS A 129 7.86 -2.66 -29.49
N SER A 130 6.96 -1.72 -29.80
CA SER A 130 7.31 -0.33 -30.15
C SER A 130 7.49 0.60 -28.94
N CYS A 131 7.11 0.17 -27.75
CA CYS A 131 7.19 0.96 -26.52
C CYS A 131 7.27 0.06 -25.29
N ASN A 132 7.61 0.65 -24.14
CA ASN A 132 7.68 -0.03 -22.84
C ASN A 132 8.50 -1.33 -22.86
N GLY A 133 9.58 -1.37 -23.65
CA GLY A 133 10.43 -2.57 -23.79
C GLY A 133 9.69 -3.80 -24.35
N GLY A 134 8.47 -3.64 -24.87
CA GLY A 134 7.63 -4.75 -25.29
C GLY A 134 7.17 -5.63 -24.12
N ASN A 135 7.07 -5.06 -22.92
CA ASN A 135 6.57 -5.74 -21.72
C ASN A 135 5.21 -6.41 -21.99
N LEU A 136 4.98 -7.55 -21.33
CA LEU A 136 3.73 -8.30 -21.47
C LEU A 136 2.54 -7.44 -21.03
N ALA A 137 1.45 -7.52 -21.78
CA ALA A 137 0.20 -6.86 -21.43
C ALA A 137 -0.98 -7.76 -21.81
N ALA A 138 -1.95 -7.89 -20.90
CA ALA A 138 -3.18 -8.61 -21.18
C ALA A 138 -3.98 -7.92 -22.29
N ARG A 139 -4.78 -8.71 -23.02
CA ARG A 139 -5.73 -8.20 -24.01
C ARG A 139 -6.67 -7.17 -23.37
N PRO A 140 -7.03 -6.07 -24.06
CA PRO A 140 -7.97 -5.09 -23.53
C PRO A 140 -9.32 -5.74 -23.19
N GLY A 141 -9.83 -5.45 -22.00
CA GLY A 141 -11.01 -6.07 -21.40
C GLY A 141 -10.71 -7.25 -20.46
N TYR A 142 -9.47 -7.73 -20.43
CA TYR A 142 -9.05 -8.91 -19.66
C TYR A 142 -7.92 -8.61 -18.65
N SER A 143 -7.48 -7.36 -18.55
CA SER A 143 -6.48 -6.95 -17.57
C SER A 143 -7.10 -6.78 -16.18
N ASN A 144 -6.47 -7.34 -15.15
CA ASN A 144 -6.92 -7.19 -13.77
C ASN A 144 -6.84 -5.72 -13.28
N HIS A 145 -6.00 -4.87 -13.88
CA HIS A 145 -6.05 -3.43 -13.62
C HIS A 145 -7.35 -2.76 -14.09
N GLN A 146 -7.99 -3.29 -15.14
CA GLN A 146 -9.29 -2.78 -15.59
C GLN A 146 -10.43 -3.23 -14.68
N SER A 147 -10.23 -4.27 -13.88
CA SER A 147 -11.22 -4.74 -12.90
C SER A 147 -11.23 -3.93 -11.60
N GLY A 148 -10.20 -3.08 -11.42
CA GLY A 148 -10.00 -2.26 -10.22
C GLY A 148 -9.26 -2.94 -9.08
N HIS A 149 -9.14 -4.26 -9.09
CA HIS A 149 -8.56 -5.00 -7.96
C HIS A 149 -7.04 -5.20 -8.03
N ALA A 150 -6.36 -4.78 -9.10
CA ALA A 150 -4.91 -4.92 -9.23
C ALA A 150 -4.16 -3.61 -8.99
N LEU A 151 -3.03 -3.71 -8.29
CA LEU A 151 -2.08 -2.64 -8.06
C LEU A 151 -0.67 -3.09 -8.47
N ASP A 152 0.04 -2.22 -9.18
CA ASP A 152 1.49 -2.29 -9.29
C ASP A 152 2.08 -1.46 -8.16
N LEU A 153 2.82 -2.10 -7.27
CA LEU A 153 3.48 -1.48 -6.12
C LEU A 153 4.98 -1.34 -6.36
N ASN A 154 5.64 -0.42 -5.65
CA ASN A 154 7.09 -0.18 -5.70
C ASN A 154 7.93 -1.31 -5.08
N SER A 155 7.66 -2.57 -5.43
CA SER A 155 8.25 -3.75 -4.80
C SER A 155 9.78 -3.87 -5.00
N SER A 156 10.35 -3.17 -5.97
CA SER A 156 11.80 -3.07 -6.15
C SER A 156 12.49 -2.18 -5.11
N SER A 157 11.75 -1.33 -4.38
CA SER A 157 12.29 -0.53 -3.28
C SER A 157 12.67 -1.43 -2.11
N GLY A 158 13.75 -1.05 -1.39
CA GLY A 158 14.29 -1.84 -0.28
C GLY A 158 13.23 -2.21 0.76
N GLY A 159 13.16 -3.49 1.11
CA GLY A 159 12.23 -4.02 2.12
C GLY A 159 10.78 -4.21 1.67
N VAL A 160 10.31 -3.50 0.63
CA VAL A 160 8.88 -3.51 0.22
C VAL A 160 8.42 -4.90 -0.20
N TYR A 161 9.13 -5.56 -1.12
CA TYR A 161 8.75 -6.91 -1.56
C TYR A 161 8.70 -7.91 -0.40
N ASN A 162 9.72 -7.90 0.47
CA ASN A 162 9.80 -8.84 1.59
C ASN A 162 8.66 -8.62 2.59
N TRP A 163 8.31 -7.36 2.86
CA TRP A 163 7.19 -7.01 3.72
C TRP A 163 5.86 -7.46 3.09
N LEU A 164 5.64 -7.14 1.82
CA LEU A 164 4.42 -7.56 1.09
C LEU A 164 4.29 -9.09 1.05
N ALA A 165 5.37 -9.81 0.75
CA ALA A 165 5.36 -11.27 0.71
C ALA A 165 4.96 -11.93 2.04
N LYS A 166 5.20 -11.25 3.16
CA LYS A 166 4.86 -11.74 4.50
C LYS A 166 3.48 -11.27 4.97
N HIS A 167 3.06 -10.06 4.60
CA HIS A 167 1.93 -9.36 5.23
C HIS A 167 0.79 -8.99 4.29
N ALA A 168 0.98 -8.97 2.97
CA ALA A 168 -0.06 -8.49 2.04
C ALA A 168 -1.35 -9.32 2.09
N ASP A 169 -1.23 -10.64 2.25
CA ASP A 169 -2.36 -11.59 2.34
C ASP A 169 -3.27 -11.28 3.53
N GLU A 170 -2.71 -10.77 4.63
CA GLU A 170 -3.48 -10.29 5.78
C GLU A 170 -4.52 -9.27 5.30
N TYR A 171 -4.12 -8.32 4.44
CA TYR A 171 -4.98 -7.24 3.93
C TYR A 171 -5.81 -7.65 2.72
N GLY A 172 -5.83 -8.95 2.39
CA GLY A 172 -6.53 -9.51 1.24
C GLY A 172 -5.82 -9.28 -0.09
N PHE A 173 -4.55 -8.84 -0.09
CA PHE A 173 -3.75 -8.69 -1.31
C PHE A 173 -2.92 -9.94 -1.56
N LYS A 174 -3.00 -10.50 -2.77
CA LYS A 174 -2.26 -11.69 -3.18
C LYS A 174 -1.37 -11.40 -4.38
N ARG A 175 -0.20 -12.04 -4.42
CA ARG A 175 0.66 -12.05 -5.59
C ARG A 175 0.27 -13.19 -6.52
N THR A 176 -0.53 -12.88 -7.54
CA THR A 176 -1.09 -13.89 -8.45
C THR A 176 -0.27 -14.09 -9.73
N VAL A 177 0.69 -13.20 -10.01
CA VAL A 177 1.56 -13.26 -11.19
C VAL A 177 3.01 -13.50 -10.76
N PRO A 178 3.54 -14.74 -10.81
CA PRO A 178 4.86 -15.07 -10.29
C PRO A 178 6.03 -14.28 -10.90
N SER A 179 5.92 -13.89 -12.17
CA SER A 179 6.94 -13.12 -12.90
C SER A 179 6.92 -11.62 -12.61
N GLU A 180 5.90 -11.12 -11.92
CA GLU A 180 5.69 -9.69 -11.68
C GLU A 180 5.68 -9.42 -10.17
N PRO A 181 6.85 -9.28 -9.53
CA PRO A 181 6.93 -9.07 -8.07
C PRO A 181 6.24 -7.78 -7.61
N TRP A 182 6.00 -6.84 -8.51
CA TRP A 182 5.26 -5.61 -8.27
C TRP A 182 3.74 -5.75 -8.35
N HIS A 183 3.20 -6.83 -8.92
CA HIS A 183 1.77 -6.96 -9.22
C HIS A 183 1.03 -7.68 -8.07
N TRP A 184 0.11 -6.96 -7.43
CA TRP A 184 -0.66 -7.44 -6.28
C TRP A 184 -2.16 -7.23 -6.51
N GLU A 185 -2.96 -8.22 -6.14
CA GLU A 185 -4.39 -8.23 -6.40
C GLU A 185 -5.19 -8.36 -5.11
N TYR A 186 -6.20 -7.50 -4.95
CA TYR A 186 -7.11 -7.53 -3.83
C TYR A 186 -8.25 -8.55 -4.07
N TRP A 187 -8.36 -9.55 -3.19
CA TRP A 187 -9.37 -10.60 -3.24
C TRP A 187 -10.30 -10.63 -2.01
N GLY A 188 -10.08 -9.74 -1.03
CA GLY A 188 -10.72 -9.76 0.30
C GLY A 188 -12.20 -9.33 0.39
N GLY A 189 -12.97 -9.45 -0.69
CA GLY A 189 -14.41 -9.11 -0.72
C GLY A 189 -14.72 -7.62 -0.69
N MET A 190 -16.01 -7.24 -0.79
CA MET A 190 -16.42 -5.83 -0.67
C MET A 190 -16.44 -5.42 0.81
N VAL A 191 -15.54 -4.54 1.22
CA VAL A 191 -15.74 -3.73 2.44
C VAL A 191 -16.96 -2.83 2.22
N SER A 192 -18.09 -3.18 2.84
CA SER A 192 -19.28 -2.32 2.86
C SER A 192 -18.94 -1.04 3.64
N GLY A 193 -18.99 0.13 2.99
CA GLY A 193 -18.88 1.42 3.70
C GLY A 193 -18.03 2.50 3.04
N GLY A 194 -17.33 2.21 1.94
CA GLY A 194 -16.61 3.23 1.17
C GLY A 194 -15.19 3.52 1.67
N CYS A 195 -14.58 4.51 1.02
CA CYS A 195 -13.19 4.95 1.21
C CYS A 195 -12.96 5.43 2.65
N SER A 196 -12.53 4.51 3.52
CA SER A 196 -12.21 4.78 4.91
C SER A 196 -10.70 4.88 5.07
N THR A 197 -10.23 6.11 5.28
CA THR A 197 -8.86 6.40 5.74
C THR A 197 -8.75 6.25 7.26
N THR A 198 -9.82 5.93 7.99
CA THR A 198 -9.70 5.54 9.40
C THR A 198 -8.93 4.22 9.48
N ALA A 199 -7.96 4.17 10.38
CA ALA A 199 -7.14 2.97 10.56
C ALA A 199 -8.07 1.85 11.03
N ALA A 200 -8.42 0.92 10.16
CA ALA A 200 -8.79 -0.39 10.68
C ALA A 200 -7.51 -1.05 11.17
N PRO A 201 -7.56 -1.67 12.36
CA PRO A 201 -6.39 -2.31 12.91
C PRO A 201 -5.99 -3.48 11.99
N PRO A 202 -4.70 -3.84 11.95
CA PRO A 202 -4.17 -4.81 10.99
C PRO A 202 -4.92 -6.15 11.06
N PRO A 203 -4.89 -7.00 10.05
CA PRO A 203 -5.55 -8.31 10.04
C PRO A 203 -4.93 -9.32 11.01
N SER A 204 -3.94 -8.87 11.79
CA SER A 204 -3.47 -9.44 13.05
C SER A 204 -4.24 -8.95 14.30
N SER A 205 -5.38 -8.27 14.17
CA SER A 205 -6.10 -7.66 15.31
C SER A 205 -7.57 -8.05 15.47
N GLY A 206 -8.15 -8.89 14.60
CA GLY A 206 -9.54 -9.30 14.78
C GLY A 206 -10.18 -10.09 13.64
N CYS A 207 -11.37 -10.64 13.89
CA CYS A 207 -12.14 -11.50 12.99
C CYS A 207 -13.51 -10.89 12.66
N TRP A 208 -14.02 -11.11 11.46
CA TRP A 208 -15.38 -10.74 11.12
C TRP A 208 -16.40 -11.71 11.73
N SER A 209 -17.32 -11.21 12.55
CA SER A 209 -18.42 -11.99 13.14
C SER A 209 -19.73 -11.77 12.39
N SER A 210 -20.26 -12.82 11.77
CA SER A 210 -21.59 -12.80 11.13
C SER A 210 -22.75 -12.84 12.13
N THR A 211 -22.51 -13.28 13.37
CA THR A 211 -23.47 -13.11 14.48
C THR A 211 -23.66 -11.62 14.78
N LEU A 212 -22.57 -10.88 14.95
CA LEU A 212 -22.61 -9.49 15.41
C LEU A 212 -22.66 -8.46 14.27
N GLY A 213 -22.45 -8.89 13.03
CA GLY A 213 -22.40 -8.02 11.87
C GLY A 213 -21.25 -7.01 11.90
N ARG A 214 -20.16 -7.31 12.62
CA ARG A 214 -19.00 -6.43 12.78
C ARG A 214 -17.72 -7.22 13.00
N GLN A 215 -16.58 -6.55 12.81
CA GLN A 215 -15.28 -7.08 13.19
C GLN A 215 -15.12 -7.03 14.72
N VAL A 216 -14.49 -8.06 15.28
CA VAL A 216 -14.19 -8.20 16.71
C VAL A 216 -12.70 -8.40 16.94
N PRO A 217 -12.12 -7.96 18.07
CA PRO A 217 -10.71 -8.18 18.38
C PRO A 217 -10.31 -9.67 18.43
N LEU A 218 -9.01 -9.95 18.28
CA LEU A 218 -8.46 -11.28 18.58
C LEU A 218 -8.85 -11.73 19.98
N ASN A 219 -9.02 -13.03 20.16
CA ASN A 219 -9.51 -13.67 21.39
C ASN A 219 -10.93 -13.22 21.81
N THR A 220 -11.69 -12.52 20.96
CA THR A 220 -13.12 -12.30 21.21
C THR A 220 -13.87 -13.59 21.01
N CYS A 221 -14.76 -13.91 21.95
CA CYS A 221 -15.59 -15.09 21.92
C CYS A 221 -17.02 -14.72 21.54
N VAL A 222 -17.55 -15.39 20.53
CA VAL A 222 -18.89 -15.12 20.03
C VAL A 222 -19.69 -16.41 19.97
N GLN A 223 -20.92 -16.36 20.44
CA GLN A 223 -21.86 -17.46 20.26
C GLN A 223 -22.44 -17.41 18.83
N SER A 224 -22.26 -18.48 18.09
CA SER A 224 -22.66 -18.57 16.68
C SER A 224 -24.17 -18.68 16.55
N LYS A 225 -24.81 -17.77 15.80
CA LYS A 225 -26.26 -17.81 15.54
C LYS A 225 -26.73 -19.03 14.74
N PHE A 226 -25.79 -19.79 14.17
CA PHE A 226 -26.08 -20.92 13.28
C PHE A 226 -26.19 -22.25 14.04
N ASP A 227 -25.32 -22.46 15.03
CA ASP A 227 -25.22 -23.73 15.76
C ASP A 227 -25.18 -23.56 17.29
N ARG A 228 -25.29 -22.31 17.77
CA ARG A 228 -25.29 -21.91 19.18
C ARG A 228 -24.01 -22.26 19.94
N LYS A 229 -22.95 -22.67 19.24
CA LYS A 229 -21.64 -22.95 19.85
C LYS A 229 -20.82 -21.68 20.03
N TRP A 230 -19.84 -21.76 20.92
CA TRP A 230 -18.89 -20.69 21.17
C TRP A 230 -17.65 -20.83 20.29
N TYR A 231 -17.29 -19.74 19.64
CA TYR A 231 -16.08 -19.63 18.83
C TYR A 231 -15.19 -18.50 19.33
N GLN A 232 -13.88 -18.69 19.26
CA GLN A 232 -12.89 -17.68 19.60
C GLN A 232 -12.17 -17.20 18.34
N CYS A 233 -12.08 -15.89 18.19
CA CYS A 233 -11.37 -15.24 17.10
C CYS A 233 -9.85 -15.43 17.27
N LEU A 234 -9.19 -15.93 16.22
CA LEU A 234 -7.75 -16.17 16.15
C LEU A 234 -7.09 -15.31 15.04
N PRO A 235 -5.76 -15.13 15.08
CA PRO A 235 -5.02 -14.44 14.02
C PRO A 235 -5.36 -14.97 12.62
N GLY A 236 -5.36 -14.09 11.61
CA GLY A 236 -5.65 -14.50 10.23
C GLY A 236 -7.14 -14.64 9.89
N ASN A 237 -8.02 -14.03 10.68
CA ASN A 237 -9.48 -14.10 10.53
C ASN A 237 -10.02 -15.54 10.66
N ASP A 238 -9.45 -16.30 11.60
CA ASP A 238 -9.82 -17.69 11.87
C ASP A 238 -10.73 -17.81 13.10
N TRP A 239 -11.63 -18.78 13.09
CA TRP A 239 -12.61 -19.03 14.16
C TRP A 239 -12.53 -20.49 14.60
N GLU A 240 -12.05 -20.72 15.82
CA GLU A 240 -11.94 -22.07 16.39
C GLU A 240 -12.97 -22.26 17.51
N ILE A 241 -13.39 -23.51 17.74
CA ILE A 241 -14.29 -23.83 18.86
C ILE A 241 -13.61 -23.41 20.15
N ARG A 242 -14.33 -22.61 20.95
CA ARG A 242 -13.77 -21.97 22.15
C ARG A 242 -13.06 -22.96 23.08
N TRP A 243 -13.62 -24.15 23.26
CA TRP A 243 -13.10 -25.17 24.17
C TRP A 243 -11.79 -25.83 23.69
N ASN A 244 -11.42 -25.65 22.43
CA ASN A 244 -10.15 -26.13 21.86
C ASN A 244 -9.02 -25.10 22.00
N VAL A 245 -9.35 -23.87 22.40
CA VAL A 245 -8.38 -22.77 22.51
C VAL A 245 -8.05 -22.55 23.99
N PRO A 246 -6.78 -22.67 24.41
CA PRO A 246 -6.40 -22.50 25.81
C PRO A 246 -6.42 -21.02 26.27
N ALA A 247 -6.35 -20.08 25.34
CA ALA A 247 -6.36 -18.65 25.63
C ALA A 247 -7.74 -18.18 26.14
N ALA A 248 -7.74 -17.25 27.09
CA ALA A 248 -8.96 -16.65 27.61
C ALA A 248 -9.62 -15.70 26.60
N CYS A 249 -10.94 -15.52 26.74
CA CYS A 249 -11.68 -14.53 25.97
C CYS A 249 -11.32 -13.13 26.47
N VAL A 250 -11.08 -12.19 25.56
CA VAL A 250 -10.93 -10.76 25.93
C VAL A 250 -12.29 -10.05 26.01
N SER A 251 -13.29 -10.59 25.32
CA SER A 251 -14.69 -10.19 25.41
C SER A 251 -15.59 -11.34 24.96
N GLU A 252 -16.81 -11.39 25.50
CA GLU A 252 -17.78 -12.44 25.23
C GLU A 252 -19.09 -11.84 24.72
N HIS A 253 -19.65 -12.46 23.69
CA HIS A 253 -20.89 -12.02 23.05
C HIS A 253 -21.84 -13.20 22.85
N PRO A 254 -22.76 -13.44 23.80
CA PRO A 254 -23.82 -14.44 23.65
C PRO A 254 -24.86 -14.01 22.60
N LEU A 255 -25.69 -14.95 22.15
CA LEU A 255 -26.83 -14.69 21.27
C LEU A 255 -28.01 -14.05 21.99
#